data_AF-A0A8I1NIT4-F1
#
_entry.id   AF-A0A8I1NIT4-F1
#
_cell.length_a   1.000
_cell.length_b   1.000
_cell.length_c   1.000
_cell.angle_alpha   90.00
_cell.angle_beta   90.00
_cell.angle_gamma   90.00
#
_symmetry.space_group_name_H-M   'P 1'
#
loop_
_entity.id
_entity.type
_entity.pdbx_description
1 polymer ?
#
loop_
_entity_poly.entity_id
_entity_poly.type
_entity_poly.pdbx_seq_one_letter_code
_entity_poly.pdbx_strand_id
1 'polypeptide(L)'
;MESKRAIAIIQSKLEAIDGLLCERRGSPEFTKWRRDTEVALERIFGTESRHKTDFTRVRYSLGAFSTGTPDSAFQQAYTRGLNNAKAILASVIEEIGEFGADQAEASGREQQVRPDAFSLVELICLRFHLVARQLRSRHDDRATLTIEDEYDAQDLFHSLLKLHFDDVRAEEWTPSYAGGSSRVDFLLKDEQIIVELKKTRASLRDRNIGEQLIIDVTRYRSHPDCRALVCFVYDPEGRVGNPVGLERDLESTSTNLKVRVIVAPKAG
;
A
#
# COMPACT_ATOMS: atom_id res chain seq x y z
N MET A 1 0.20 -21.22 25.24
CA MET A 1 -0.96 -22.15 25.41
C MET A 1 -1.82 -22.18 24.14
N GLU A 2 -1.83 -21.11 23.36
CA GLU A 2 -2.58 -20.99 22.09
C GLU A 2 -2.01 -21.88 20.97
N SER A 3 -0.69 -22.02 20.85
CA SER A 3 -0.07 -22.81 19.77
C SER A 3 -0.40 -24.31 19.83
N LYS A 4 -0.51 -24.90 21.04
CA LYS A 4 -0.94 -26.30 21.21
C LYS A 4 -2.38 -26.52 20.72
N ARG A 5 -3.25 -25.54 20.97
CA ARG A 5 -4.64 -25.57 20.49
C ARG A 5 -4.69 -25.39 18.97
N ALA A 6 -3.89 -24.49 18.41
CA ALA A 6 -3.80 -24.28 16.97
C ALA A 6 -3.32 -25.55 16.24
N ILE A 7 -2.23 -26.17 16.71
CA ILE A 7 -1.73 -27.45 16.19
C ILE A 7 -2.83 -28.51 16.21
N ALA A 8 -3.52 -28.69 17.35
CA ALA A 8 -4.58 -29.69 17.46
C ALA A 8 -5.72 -29.47 16.45
N ILE A 9 -6.09 -28.21 16.19
CA ILE A 9 -7.12 -27.87 15.20
C ILE A 9 -6.65 -28.24 13.79
N ILE A 10 -5.46 -27.79 13.38
CA ILE A 10 -4.95 -28.05 12.02
C ILE A 10 -4.67 -29.54 11.81
N GLN A 11 -4.15 -30.22 12.82
CA GLN A 11 -3.92 -31.66 12.79
C GLN A 11 -5.21 -32.45 12.58
N SER A 12 -6.31 -32.08 13.25
CA SER A 12 -7.62 -32.69 13.00
C SER A 12 -8.09 -32.49 11.56
N LYS A 13 -7.80 -31.34 10.92
CA LYS A 13 -8.12 -31.10 9.51
C LYS A 13 -7.26 -31.91 8.56
N LEU A 14 -5.99 -32.13 8.91
CA LEU A 14 -5.06 -32.96 8.16
C LEU A 14 -5.49 -34.43 8.18
N GLU A 15 -5.83 -34.96 9.35
CA GLU A 15 -6.27 -36.37 9.51
C GLU A 15 -7.58 -36.67 8.77
N ALA A 16 -8.48 -35.69 8.69
CA ALA A 16 -9.73 -35.83 7.94
C ALA A 16 -9.53 -36.05 6.43
N ILE A 17 -8.37 -35.69 5.87
CA ILE A 17 -8.07 -35.86 4.43
C ILE A 17 -8.06 -37.34 4.03
N ASP A 18 -7.62 -38.23 4.92
CA ASP A 18 -7.53 -39.66 4.61
C ASP A 18 -8.91 -40.27 4.34
N GLY A 19 -9.95 -39.81 5.08
CA GLY A 19 -11.33 -40.16 4.78
C GLY A 19 -11.81 -39.57 3.45
N LEU A 20 -11.46 -38.31 3.16
CA LEU A 20 -11.86 -37.63 1.92
C LEU A 20 -11.22 -38.22 0.65
N LEU A 21 -10.06 -38.85 0.77
CA LEU A 21 -9.41 -39.58 -0.33
C LEU A 21 -10.21 -40.81 -0.77
N CYS A 22 -11.02 -41.38 0.14
CA CYS A 22 -11.94 -42.47 -0.17
C CYS A 22 -13.27 -41.99 -0.79
N GLU A 23 -13.57 -40.69 -0.71
CA GLU A 23 -14.81 -40.10 -1.18
C GLU A 23 -14.78 -39.69 -2.67
N ARG A 24 -15.96 -39.64 -3.29
CA ARG A 24 -16.11 -39.08 -4.64
C ARG A 24 -15.91 -37.56 -4.60
N ARG A 25 -15.31 -37.00 -5.66
CA ARG A 25 -15.21 -35.55 -5.86
C ARG A 25 -16.55 -34.85 -5.63
N GLY A 26 -16.52 -33.72 -4.93
CA GLY A 26 -17.71 -32.90 -4.68
C GLY A 26 -18.66 -33.43 -3.60
N SER A 27 -18.19 -34.32 -2.73
CA SER A 27 -18.98 -34.77 -1.57
C SER A 27 -19.34 -33.61 -0.63
N PRO A 28 -20.48 -33.68 0.08
CA PRO A 28 -20.83 -32.72 1.13
C PRO A 28 -19.74 -32.62 2.21
N GLU A 29 -19.09 -33.74 2.53
CA GLU A 29 -18.00 -33.87 3.50
C GLU A 29 -16.79 -33.05 3.06
N PHE A 30 -16.41 -33.11 1.78
CA PHE A 30 -15.34 -32.30 1.23
C PHE A 30 -15.68 -30.80 1.29
N THR A 31 -16.91 -30.43 0.95
CA THR A 31 -17.36 -29.03 0.96
C THR A 31 -17.28 -28.45 2.37
N LYS A 32 -17.77 -29.22 3.36
CA LYS A 32 -17.69 -28.87 4.77
C LYS A 32 -16.23 -28.77 5.23
N TRP A 33 -15.41 -29.77 4.95
CA TRP A 33 -14.00 -29.78 5.32
C TRP A 33 -13.25 -28.58 4.77
N ARG A 34 -13.45 -28.24 3.49
CA ARG A 34 -12.77 -27.10 2.86
C ARG A 34 -13.13 -25.80 3.56
N ARG A 35 -14.42 -25.56 3.82
CA ARG A 35 -14.90 -24.37 4.52
C ARG A 35 -14.37 -24.30 5.96
N ASP A 36 -14.46 -25.40 6.71
CA ASP A 36 -14.01 -25.45 8.11
C ASP A 36 -12.50 -25.25 8.22
N THR A 37 -11.73 -25.74 7.25
CA THR A 37 -10.26 -25.56 7.21
C THR A 37 -9.90 -24.12 6.88
N GLU A 38 -10.57 -23.49 5.92
CA GLU A 38 -10.36 -22.08 5.60
C GLU A 38 -10.67 -21.18 6.81
N VAL A 39 -11.79 -21.42 7.50
CA VAL A 39 -12.17 -20.67 8.72
C VAL A 39 -11.16 -20.91 9.85
N ALA A 40 -10.63 -22.13 9.99
CA ALA A 40 -9.61 -22.43 10.99
C ALA A 40 -8.31 -21.66 10.71
N LEU A 41 -7.82 -21.67 9.47
CA LEU A 41 -6.64 -20.92 9.06
C LEU A 41 -6.85 -19.40 9.27
N GLU A 42 -8.02 -18.88 8.90
CA GLU A 42 -8.34 -17.46 9.10
C GLU A 42 -8.38 -17.06 10.58
N ARG A 43 -8.95 -17.91 11.46
CA ARG A 43 -9.00 -17.61 12.89
C ARG A 43 -7.66 -17.72 13.60
N ILE A 44 -6.76 -18.56 13.09
CA ILE A 44 -5.44 -18.78 13.69
C ILE A 44 -4.43 -17.75 13.20
N PHE A 45 -4.47 -17.36 11.91
CA PHE A 45 -3.44 -16.53 11.28
C PHE A 45 -3.96 -15.19 10.73
N GLY A 46 -5.27 -14.96 10.74
CA GLY A 46 -5.91 -13.77 10.18
C GLY A 46 -6.37 -13.92 8.72
N THR A 47 -7.22 -12.98 8.29
CA THR A 47 -7.91 -13.01 6.98
C THR A 47 -6.97 -12.87 5.79
N GLU A 48 -5.84 -12.17 5.94
CA GLU A 48 -4.84 -11.94 4.87
C GLU A 48 -3.60 -12.84 4.99
N SER A 49 -3.69 -13.94 5.74
CA SER A 49 -2.56 -14.83 5.94
C SER A 49 -2.13 -15.55 4.66
N ARG A 50 -0.81 -15.76 4.53
CA ARG A 50 -0.21 -16.64 3.53
C ARG A 50 -0.82 -18.04 3.60
N HIS A 51 -1.00 -18.58 4.81
CA HIS A 51 -1.52 -19.93 5.02
C HIS A 51 -2.92 -20.11 4.41
N LYS A 52 -3.80 -19.10 4.56
CA LYS A 52 -5.12 -19.09 3.91
C LYS A 52 -4.99 -18.97 2.39
N THR A 53 -4.12 -18.09 1.90
CA THR A 53 -3.92 -17.87 0.46
C THR A 53 -3.38 -19.13 -0.24
N ASP A 54 -2.37 -19.78 0.35
CA ASP A 54 -1.78 -21.00 -0.20
C ASP A 54 -2.82 -22.14 -0.22
N PHE A 55 -3.61 -22.30 0.86
CA PHE A 55 -4.69 -23.30 0.91
C PHE A 55 -5.81 -23.03 -0.11
N THR A 56 -6.27 -21.79 -0.25
CA THR A 56 -7.38 -21.44 -1.15
C THR A 56 -7.01 -21.57 -2.64
N ARG A 57 -5.72 -21.44 -2.98
CA ARG A 57 -5.18 -21.64 -4.32
C ARG A 57 -5.13 -23.11 -4.76
N VAL A 58 -5.28 -24.05 -3.84
CA VAL A 58 -5.34 -25.47 -4.17
C VAL A 58 -6.53 -25.74 -5.09
N ARG A 59 -6.24 -26.29 -6.27
CA ARG A 59 -7.26 -26.71 -7.24
C ARG A 59 -7.64 -28.17 -7.00
N TYR A 60 -8.95 -28.41 -6.85
CA TYR A 60 -9.55 -29.74 -6.65
C TYR A 60 -10.30 -30.23 -7.90
N SER A 61 -10.16 -29.52 -9.02
CA SER A 61 -10.78 -29.84 -10.30
C SER A 61 -9.85 -29.38 -11.44
N LEU A 62 -10.16 -29.82 -12.66
CA LEU A 62 -9.43 -29.43 -13.86
C LEU A 62 -9.67 -27.95 -14.18
N GLY A 63 -8.61 -27.24 -14.54
CA GLY A 63 -8.69 -25.83 -14.97
C GLY A 63 -9.12 -25.65 -16.43
N ALA A 64 -8.99 -26.70 -17.24
CA ALA A 64 -9.46 -26.77 -18.62
C ALA A 64 -9.86 -28.22 -18.92
N PHE A 65 -11.02 -28.40 -19.57
CA PHE A 65 -11.53 -29.71 -19.95
C PHE A 65 -12.42 -29.60 -21.19
N SER A 66 -12.56 -30.70 -21.91
CA SER A 66 -13.49 -30.86 -23.05
C SER A 66 -14.58 -31.89 -22.73
N THR A 67 -15.57 -32.03 -23.61
CA THR A 67 -16.62 -33.06 -23.53
C THR A 67 -16.08 -34.50 -23.52
N GLY A 68 -14.87 -34.72 -24.05
CA GLY A 68 -14.19 -36.02 -24.03
C GLY A 68 -13.40 -36.32 -22.74
N THR A 69 -13.42 -35.40 -21.76
CA THR A 69 -12.62 -35.56 -20.54
C THR A 69 -13.30 -36.56 -19.60
N PRO A 70 -12.63 -37.67 -19.23
CA PRO A 70 -13.26 -38.70 -18.41
C PRO A 70 -13.43 -38.25 -16.96
N ASP A 71 -14.46 -38.77 -16.29
CA ASP A 71 -14.76 -38.46 -14.89
C ASP A 71 -13.60 -38.84 -13.94
N SER A 72 -12.83 -39.87 -14.31
CA SER A 72 -11.61 -40.28 -13.62
C SER A 72 -10.52 -39.19 -13.59
N ALA A 73 -10.42 -38.34 -14.62
CA ALA A 73 -9.47 -37.23 -14.64
C ALA A 73 -9.82 -36.15 -13.61
N PHE A 74 -11.12 -35.92 -13.37
CA PHE A 74 -11.57 -35.03 -12.31
C PHE A 74 -11.34 -35.65 -10.92
N GLN A 75 -11.57 -36.96 -10.76
CA GLN A 75 -11.26 -37.65 -9.50
C GLN A 75 -9.75 -37.61 -9.18
N GLN A 76 -8.90 -37.76 -10.19
CA GLN A 76 -7.44 -37.58 -10.04
C GLN A 76 -7.08 -36.14 -9.67
N ALA A 77 -7.71 -35.13 -10.29
CA ALA A 77 -7.49 -33.73 -9.92
C ALA A 77 -7.92 -33.43 -8.48
N TYR A 78 -9.04 -34.00 -8.05
CA TYR A 78 -9.52 -33.94 -6.66
C TYR A 78 -8.51 -34.57 -5.69
N THR A 79 -8.04 -35.78 -5.99
CA THR A 79 -7.03 -36.50 -5.19
C THR A 79 -5.72 -35.71 -5.10
N ARG A 80 -5.24 -35.16 -6.22
CA ARG A 80 -4.06 -34.27 -6.24
C ARG A 80 -4.28 -33.02 -5.40
N GLY A 81 -5.46 -32.41 -5.48
CA GLY A 81 -5.83 -31.26 -4.65
C GLY A 81 -5.77 -31.59 -3.16
N LEU A 82 -6.35 -32.72 -2.74
CA LEU A 82 -6.29 -33.18 -1.35
C LEU A 82 -4.85 -33.45 -0.88
N ASN A 83 -4.02 -34.07 -1.70
CA ASN A 83 -2.61 -34.30 -1.36
C ASN A 83 -1.81 -32.99 -1.23
N ASN A 84 -2.06 -32.02 -2.11
CA ASN A 84 -1.45 -30.69 -2.00
C ASN A 84 -1.90 -29.97 -0.72
N ALA A 85 -3.19 -30.04 -0.39
CA ALA A 85 -3.72 -29.51 0.85
C ALA A 85 -3.09 -30.19 2.08
N LYS A 86 -2.91 -31.51 2.03
CA LYS A 86 -2.23 -32.29 3.09
C LYS A 86 -0.81 -31.78 3.32
N ALA A 87 -0.05 -31.55 2.25
CA ALA A 87 1.31 -30.99 2.34
C ALA A 87 1.32 -29.57 2.94
N ILE A 88 0.39 -28.71 2.55
CA ILE A 88 0.26 -27.36 3.12
C ILE A 88 -0.05 -27.44 4.61
N LEU A 89 -1.06 -28.21 5.02
CA LEU A 89 -1.44 -28.31 6.44
C LEU A 89 -0.33 -28.95 7.29
N ALA A 90 0.42 -29.92 6.74
CA ALA A 90 1.58 -30.49 7.42
C ALA A 90 2.65 -29.43 7.68
N SER A 91 2.99 -28.65 6.66
CA SER A 91 3.95 -27.54 6.77
C SER A 91 3.48 -26.49 7.78
N VAL A 92 2.17 -26.20 7.86
CA VAL A 92 1.61 -25.27 8.86
C VAL A 92 1.79 -25.79 10.29
N ILE A 93 1.59 -27.10 10.51
CA ILE A 93 1.78 -27.73 11.83
C ILE A 93 3.25 -27.66 12.25
N GLU A 94 4.17 -27.96 11.34
CA GLU A 94 5.61 -27.87 11.55
C GLU A 94 6.00 -26.42 11.89
N GLU A 95 5.52 -25.43 11.12
CA GLU A 95 5.78 -24.01 11.36
C GLU A 95 5.30 -23.54 12.74
N ILE A 96 4.06 -23.90 13.14
CA ILE A 96 3.56 -23.57 14.48
C ILE A 96 4.40 -24.26 15.57
N GLY A 97 4.87 -25.48 15.31
CA GLY A 97 5.70 -26.25 16.24
C GLY A 97 7.09 -25.64 16.46
N GLU A 98 7.71 -25.14 15.39
CA GLU A 98 9.07 -24.57 15.42
C GLU A 98 9.08 -23.11 15.87
N PHE A 99 8.13 -22.29 15.41
CA PHE A 99 8.16 -20.83 15.58
C PHE A 99 7.04 -20.28 16.48
N GLY A 100 6.05 -21.11 16.83
CA GLY A 100 4.90 -20.70 17.62
C GLY A 100 3.79 -20.05 16.79
N ALA A 101 2.53 -20.22 17.21
CA ALA A 101 1.37 -19.67 16.51
C ALA A 101 1.39 -18.13 16.44
N ASP A 102 2.02 -17.49 17.42
CA ASP A 102 2.12 -16.03 17.53
C ASP A 102 3.11 -15.44 16.51
N GLN A 103 4.03 -16.25 15.97
CA GLN A 103 4.96 -15.84 14.90
C GLN A 103 4.52 -16.27 13.49
N ALA A 104 3.45 -17.07 13.37
CA ALA A 104 2.82 -17.32 12.07
C ALA A 104 1.94 -16.13 11.61
N GLU A 105 1.63 -15.18 12.51
CA GLU A 105 1.26 -13.81 12.13
C GLU A 105 2.48 -13.00 11.62
N ALA A 106 3.70 -13.40 11.99
CA ALA A 106 4.94 -12.67 11.73
C ALA A 106 5.66 -13.11 10.45
N SER A 107 5.41 -14.31 9.90
CA SER A 107 5.90 -14.70 8.57
C SER A 107 5.25 -13.90 7.42
N GLY A 108 4.21 -13.11 7.71
CA GLY A 108 3.70 -12.02 6.86
C GLY A 108 4.06 -10.60 7.32
N ARG A 109 4.69 -10.41 8.50
CA ARG A 109 5.04 -9.10 9.07
C ARG A 109 6.56 -8.83 9.20
N GLU A 110 7.42 -9.78 8.86
CA GLU A 110 8.88 -9.56 8.76
C GLU A 110 9.37 -9.20 7.34
N GLN A 111 8.49 -8.75 6.46
CA GLN A 111 8.87 -7.54 5.74
C GLN A 111 8.69 -6.42 6.75
N GLN A 112 9.80 -5.79 7.18
CA GLN A 112 9.71 -4.38 7.54
C GLN A 112 8.77 -3.77 6.49
N VAL A 113 7.58 -3.33 6.89
CA VAL A 113 6.72 -2.55 6.01
C VAL A 113 7.49 -1.26 5.83
N ARG A 114 8.47 -1.29 4.93
CA ARG A 114 9.05 -0.09 4.36
C ARG A 114 7.82 0.60 3.79
N PRO A 115 7.45 1.77 4.32
CA PRO A 115 6.32 2.50 3.77
C PRO A 115 6.51 2.56 2.26
N ASP A 116 5.43 2.26 1.51
CA ASP A 116 5.51 2.36 0.06
C ASP A 116 5.90 3.80 -0.34
N ALA A 117 6.42 3.96 -1.54
CA ALA A 117 6.91 5.26 -2.02
C ALA A 117 5.92 6.40 -1.79
N PHE A 118 4.62 6.14 -1.96
CA PHE A 118 3.59 7.15 -1.73
C PHE A 118 3.49 7.52 -0.25
N SER A 119 3.42 6.53 0.65
CA SER A 119 3.42 6.76 2.10
C SER A 119 4.70 7.42 2.61
N LEU A 120 5.85 7.19 1.97
CA LEU A 120 7.09 7.91 2.27
C LEU A 120 6.96 9.40 1.94
N VAL A 121 6.43 9.76 0.78
CA VAL A 121 6.18 11.17 0.42
C VAL A 121 5.19 11.80 1.39
N GLU A 122 4.09 11.12 1.74
CA GLU A 122 3.14 11.60 2.73
C GLU A 122 3.80 11.86 4.10
N LEU A 123 4.66 10.94 4.54
CA LEU A 123 5.42 11.08 5.78
C LEU A 123 6.34 12.30 5.74
N ILE A 124 7.03 12.52 4.62
CA ILE A 124 7.89 13.71 4.41
C ILE A 124 7.05 14.98 4.54
N CYS A 125 5.90 15.08 3.85
CA CYS A 125 4.99 16.23 3.95
C CYS A 125 4.56 16.49 5.40
N LEU A 126 4.15 15.45 6.13
CA LEU A 126 3.66 15.56 7.50
C LEU A 126 4.78 15.92 8.51
N ARG A 127 6.02 15.51 8.24
CA ARG A 127 7.20 15.79 9.08
C ARG A 127 7.97 17.03 8.66
N PHE A 128 7.68 17.61 7.49
CA PHE A 128 8.40 18.74 6.91
C PHE A 128 8.55 19.91 7.89
N HIS A 129 7.45 20.30 8.55
CA HIS A 129 7.49 21.41 9.50
C HIS A 129 8.39 21.13 10.70
N LEU A 130 8.49 19.88 11.17
CA LEU A 130 9.38 19.51 12.28
C LEU A 130 10.85 19.71 11.87
N VAL A 131 11.22 19.30 10.66
CA VAL A 131 12.57 19.50 10.12
C VAL A 131 12.84 21.00 9.95
N ALA A 132 11.92 21.75 9.33
CA ALA A 132 12.04 23.19 9.17
C ALA A 132 12.19 23.94 10.51
N ARG A 133 11.52 23.47 11.58
CA ARG A 133 11.70 23.97 12.95
C ARG A 133 13.08 23.63 13.51
N GLN A 134 13.53 22.40 13.35
CA GLN A 134 14.83 21.94 13.84
C GLN A 134 15.97 22.74 13.21
N LEU A 135 15.89 23.07 11.92
CA LEU A 135 16.90 23.88 11.23
C LEU A 135 17.05 25.29 11.81
N ARG A 136 16.08 25.80 12.58
CA ARG A 136 16.21 27.08 13.30
C ARG A 136 16.99 26.97 14.61
N SER A 137 17.13 25.77 15.17
CA SER A 137 17.93 25.53 16.37
C SER A 137 19.37 25.22 15.97
N ARG A 138 20.20 26.26 15.89
CA ARG A 138 21.58 26.18 15.41
C ARG A 138 22.57 26.42 16.55
N HIS A 139 23.68 25.69 16.51
CA HIS A 139 24.82 25.95 17.38
C HIS A 139 25.39 27.34 17.08
N ASP A 140 25.70 28.11 18.12
CA ASP A 140 26.24 29.49 18.06
C ASP A 140 25.48 30.43 17.10
N ASP A 141 24.14 30.36 17.06
CA ASP A 141 23.30 31.24 16.25
C ASP A 141 23.71 31.35 14.76
N ARG A 142 24.29 30.27 14.22
CA ARG A 142 24.75 30.23 12.82
C ARG A 142 23.58 30.41 11.85
N ALA A 143 23.89 31.02 10.71
CA ALA A 143 22.96 31.13 9.59
C ALA A 143 22.40 29.76 9.16
N THR A 144 21.14 29.76 8.74
CA THR A 144 20.39 28.57 8.34
C THR A 144 19.56 28.84 7.09
N LEU A 145 18.97 27.77 6.53
CA LEU A 145 17.99 27.89 5.46
C LEU A 145 16.71 28.50 6.03
N THR A 146 16.38 29.71 5.60
CA THR A 146 15.11 30.36 5.91
C THR A 146 14.11 30.00 4.83
N ILE A 147 12.90 29.59 5.23
CA ILE A 147 11.84 29.21 4.29
C ILE A 147 10.87 30.37 4.15
N GLU A 148 11.11 31.26 3.19
CA GLU A 148 10.28 32.44 2.95
C GLU A 148 9.19 32.14 1.91
N ASP A 149 9.54 31.44 0.84
CA ASP A 149 8.63 31.12 -0.28
C ASP A 149 8.60 29.63 -0.68
N GLU A 150 8.00 29.35 -1.85
CA GLU A 150 7.84 27.98 -2.35
C GLU A 150 9.16 27.37 -2.82
N TYR A 151 10.09 28.17 -3.34
CA TYR A 151 11.39 27.68 -3.80
C TYR A 151 12.27 27.26 -2.62
N ASP A 152 12.29 28.04 -1.53
CA ASP A 152 13.00 27.64 -0.32
C ASP A 152 12.41 26.34 0.29
N ALA A 153 11.09 26.18 0.18
CA ALA A 153 10.40 24.97 0.64
C ALA A 153 10.76 23.76 -0.24
N GLN A 154 10.82 23.97 -1.57
CA GLN A 154 11.26 22.97 -2.55
C GLN A 154 12.70 22.53 -2.27
N ASP A 155 13.63 23.45 -1.99
CA ASP A 155 15.03 23.12 -1.69
C ASP A 155 15.15 22.16 -0.50
N LEU A 156 14.45 22.47 0.60
CA LEU A 156 14.42 21.57 1.76
C LEU A 156 13.74 20.25 1.41
N PHE A 157 12.61 20.29 0.72
CA PHE A 157 11.83 19.08 0.40
C PHE A 157 12.61 18.14 -0.52
N HIS A 158 13.31 18.68 -1.52
CA HIS A 158 14.16 17.93 -2.42
C HIS A 158 15.25 17.16 -1.65
N SER A 159 15.88 17.82 -0.67
CA SER A 159 16.90 17.17 0.16
C SER A 159 16.33 15.97 0.96
N LEU A 160 15.07 16.05 1.39
CA LEU A 160 14.38 14.96 2.09
C LEU A 160 13.98 13.82 1.15
N LEU A 161 13.55 14.13 -0.08
CA LEU A 161 13.27 13.11 -1.10
C LEU A 161 14.51 12.29 -1.44
N LYS A 162 15.68 12.93 -1.55
CA LYS A 162 16.96 12.25 -1.85
C LYS A 162 17.41 11.25 -0.77
N LEU A 163 16.79 11.24 0.41
CA LEU A 163 17.02 10.20 1.42
C LEU A 163 16.38 8.86 1.06
N HIS A 164 15.37 8.88 0.19
CA HIS A 164 14.46 7.75 -0.06
C HIS A 164 14.38 7.34 -1.53
N PHE A 165 14.71 8.24 -2.46
CA PHE A 165 14.52 8.04 -3.90
C PHE A 165 15.79 8.39 -4.68
N ASP A 166 16.16 7.52 -5.63
CA ASP A 166 17.36 7.68 -6.45
C ASP A 166 17.10 8.63 -7.66
N ASP A 167 16.04 8.40 -8.45
CA ASP A 167 15.66 9.24 -9.61
C ASP A 167 14.60 10.29 -9.26
N VAL A 168 15.03 11.33 -8.53
CA VAL A 168 14.25 12.57 -8.30
C VAL A 168 14.65 13.61 -9.34
N ARG A 169 13.70 13.98 -10.22
CA ARG A 169 13.86 15.00 -11.25
C ARG A 169 13.16 16.29 -10.83
N ALA A 170 13.94 17.34 -10.60
CA ALA A 170 13.41 18.67 -10.31
C ALA A 170 13.15 19.43 -11.61
N GLU A 171 12.10 20.24 -11.65
CA GLU A 171 11.77 21.12 -12.78
C GLU A 171 11.57 20.41 -14.14
N GLU A 172 11.11 19.15 -14.13
CA GLU A 172 10.89 18.38 -15.35
C GLU A 172 9.75 19.01 -16.19
N TRP A 173 9.99 19.21 -17.48
CA TRP A 173 8.97 19.75 -18.38
C TRP A 173 7.89 18.71 -18.70
N THR A 174 6.63 19.08 -18.53
CA THR A 174 5.51 18.24 -18.96
C THR A 174 5.28 18.33 -20.47
N PRO A 175 4.75 17.26 -21.10
CA PRO A 175 4.17 17.37 -22.44
C PRO A 175 3.15 18.52 -22.49
N SER A 176 3.07 19.22 -23.62
CA SER A 176 2.18 20.37 -23.76
C SER A 176 0.72 19.96 -23.55
N TYR A 177 0.06 20.59 -22.58
CA TYR A 177 -1.37 20.45 -22.33
C TYR A 177 -2.05 21.79 -22.63
N ALA A 178 -3.12 21.76 -23.45
CA ALA A 178 -3.86 22.96 -23.86
C ALA A 178 -2.97 24.11 -24.42
N GLY A 179 -1.87 23.77 -25.10
CA GLY A 179 -0.97 24.75 -25.73
C GLY A 179 0.13 25.32 -24.84
N GLY A 180 0.25 24.89 -23.57
CA GLY A 180 1.33 25.28 -22.66
C GLY A 180 2.14 24.08 -22.15
N SER A 181 3.47 24.20 -22.13
CA SER A 181 4.35 23.35 -21.34
C SER A 181 4.51 23.97 -19.94
N SER A 182 4.31 23.19 -18.89
CA SER A 182 4.57 23.61 -17.52
C SER A 182 5.64 22.71 -16.92
N ARG A 183 6.31 23.17 -15.86
CA ARG A 183 7.29 22.39 -15.12
C ARG A 183 6.62 21.86 -13.87
N VAL A 184 6.83 20.57 -13.59
CA VAL A 184 6.50 20.02 -12.28
C VAL A 184 7.61 20.38 -11.30
N ASP A 185 7.27 20.52 -10.02
CA ASP A 185 8.30 20.75 -8.99
C ASP A 185 9.21 19.51 -8.88
N PHE A 186 8.62 18.33 -8.67
CA PHE A 186 9.36 17.07 -8.65
C PHE A 186 8.62 15.94 -9.37
N LEU A 187 9.37 15.16 -10.15
CA LEU A 187 8.96 13.85 -10.65
C LEU A 187 9.86 12.77 -10.02
N LEU A 188 9.24 11.87 -9.25
CA LEU A 188 9.85 10.61 -8.81
C LEU A 188 9.63 9.59 -9.93
N LYS A 189 10.65 9.43 -10.77
CA LYS A 189 10.48 8.83 -12.10
C LYS A 189 10.13 7.35 -12.03
N ASP A 190 10.84 6.60 -11.20
CA ASP A 190 10.67 5.15 -11.07
C ASP A 190 9.36 4.82 -10.33
N GLU A 191 8.95 5.69 -9.41
CA GLU A 191 7.73 5.57 -8.61
C GLU A 191 6.50 6.10 -9.36
N GLN A 192 6.70 6.86 -10.44
CA GLN A 192 5.66 7.53 -11.21
C GLN A 192 4.79 8.46 -10.34
N ILE A 193 5.43 9.16 -9.41
CA ILE A 193 4.80 10.12 -8.49
C ILE A 193 5.24 11.53 -8.85
N ILE A 194 4.29 12.41 -9.09
CA ILE A 194 4.54 13.85 -9.17
C ILE A 194 4.29 14.46 -7.79
N VAL A 195 5.19 15.34 -7.36
CA VAL A 195 5.00 16.14 -6.15
C VAL A 195 4.95 17.61 -6.54
N GLU A 196 3.88 18.28 -6.16
CA GLU A 196 3.64 19.71 -6.37
C GLU A 196 3.64 20.41 -5.00
N LEU A 197 4.38 21.49 -4.84
CA LEU A 197 4.53 22.23 -3.59
C LEU A 197 3.93 23.62 -3.72
N LYS A 198 3.27 24.06 -2.65
CA LYS A 198 2.87 25.46 -2.47
C LYS A 198 3.20 25.88 -1.05
N LYS A 199 3.78 27.07 -0.88
CA LYS A 199 3.89 27.71 0.44
C LYS A 199 2.88 28.84 0.56
N THR A 200 2.13 28.87 1.65
CA THR A 200 1.23 29.98 1.91
C THR A 200 2.02 31.26 2.19
N ARG A 201 1.45 32.39 1.76
CA ARG A 201 2.00 33.73 2.03
C ARG A 201 0.87 34.75 2.05
N ALA A 202 1.17 35.99 2.43
CA ALA A 202 0.16 37.05 2.52
C ALA A 202 -0.68 37.20 1.24
N SER A 203 -0.04 37.01 0.07
CA SER A 203 -0.64 37.08 -1.28
C SER A 203 -1.18 35.76 -1.83
N LEU A 204 -0.96 34.62 -1.16
CA LEU A 204 -1.37 33.28 -1.62
C LEU A 204 -2.04 32.52 -0.47
N ARG A 205 -3.38 32.47 -0.50
CA ARG A 205 -4.27 31.88 0.53
C ARG A 205 -5.29 30.93 -0.11
N ASP A 206 -6.13 30.30 0.70
CA ASP A 206 -7.14 29.28 0.35
C ASP A 206 -7.61 29.25 -1.10
N ARG A 207 -8.33 30.29 -1.53
CA ARG A 207 -8.98 30.31 -2.84
C ARG A 207 -7.96 30.18 -3.98
N ASN A 208 -6.88 30.94 -3.90
CA ASN A 208 -5.87 30.99 -4.94
C ASN A 208 -5.05 29.69 -4.98
N ILE A 209 -4.85 29.04 -3.83
CA ILE A 209 -4.17 27.73 -3.75
C ILE A 209 -5.05 26.65 -4.38
N GLY A 210 -6.33 26.59 -4.02
CA GLY A 210 -7.27 25.65 -4.61
C GLY A 210 -7.37 25.80 -6.14
N GLU A 211 -7.52 27.03 -6.64
CA GLU A 211 -7.59 27.32 -8.07
C GLU A 211 -6.32 26.86 -8.82
N GLN A 212 -5.12 27.07 -8.25
CA GLN A 212 -3.87 26.59 -8.83
C GLN A 212 -3.78 25.06 -8.83
N LEU A 213 -4.04 24.42 -7.68
CA LEU A 213 -3.94 22.97 -7.55
C LEU A 213 -4.93 22.22 -8.44
N ILE A 214 -6.13 22.77 -8.69
CA ILE A 214 -7.09 22.18 -9.66
C ILE A 214 -6.49 22.14 -11.07
N ILE A 215 -5.82 23.22 -11.47
CA ILE A 215 -5.15 23.30 -12.77
C ILE A 215 -4.03 22.26 -12.85
N ASP A 216 -3.23 22.13 -11.79
CA ASP A 216 -2.11 21.18 -11.73
C ASP A 216 -2.60 19.73 -11.75
N VAL A 217 -3.62 19.38 -10.96
CA VAL A 217 -4.27 18.05 -10.98
C VAL A 217 -4.79 17.71 -12.38
N THR A 218 -5.42 18.67 -13.05
CA THR A 218 -5.96 18.47 -14.41
C THR A 218 -4.83 18.29 -15.43
N ARG A 219 -3.77 19.09 -15.34
CA ARG A 219 -2.61 19.05 -16.24
C ARG A 219 -1.88 17.71 -16.12
N TYR A 220 -1.55 17.30 -14.90
CA TYR A 220 -0.71 16.14 -14.63
C TYR A 220 -1.41 14.81 -14.82
N ARG A 221 -2.75 14.78 -14.85
CA ARG A 221 -3.54 13.59 -15.25
C ARG A 221 -3.15 13.04 -16.62
N SER A 222 -2.67 13.90 -17.53
CA SER A 222 -2.27 13.51 -18.88
C SER A 222 -0.79 13.12 -19.01
N HIS A 223 -0.01 13.22 -17.93
CA HIS A 223 1.42 12.95 -17.97
C HIS A 223 1.69 11.44 -18.03
N PRO A 224 2.51 10.94 -18.98
CA PRO A 224 2.70 9.51 -19.20
C PRO A 224 3.32 8.78 -18.00
N ASP A 225 4.12 9.49 -17.21
CA ASP A 225 4.78 8.99 -16.01
C ASP A 225 4.11 9.42 -14.70
N CYS A 226 2.83 9.81 -14.73
CA CYS A 226 2.09 10.19 -13.52
C CYS A 226 1.01 9.16 -13.21
N ARG A 227 1.27 8.30 -12.22
CA ARG A 227 0.26 7.40 -11.64
C ARG A 227 -0.29 7.92 -10.33
N ALA A 228 0.47 8.77 -9.65
CA ALA A 228 0.03 9.43 -8.44
C ALA A 228 0.54 10.88 -8.36
N LEU A 229 -0.22 11.74 -7.72
CA LEU A 229 0.09 13.14 -7.48
C LEU A 229 -0.03 13.45 -5.99
N VAL A 230 1.01 14.05 -5.42
CA VAL A 230 0.98 14.59 -4.07
C VAL A 230 1.10 16.10 -4.14
N CYS A 231 0.08 16.82 -3.67
CA CYS A 231 0.12 18.27 -3.54
C CYS A 231 0.39 18.63 -2.08
N PHE A 232 1.56 19.20 -1.79
CA PHE A 232 1.95 19.63 -0.46
C PHE A 232 1.78 21.15 -0.30
N VAL A 233 0.87 21.56 0.57
CA VAL A 233 0.66 22.96 0.95
C VAL A 233 1.30 23.20 2.31
N TYR A 234 2.44 23.88 2.31
CA TYR A 234 3.11 24.30 3.53
C TYR A 234 2.51 25.61 4.06
N ASP A 235 1.74 25.50 5.14
CA ASP A 235 1.01 26.60 5.79
C ASP A 235 1.45 26.86 7.24
N PRO A 236 2.71 27.27 7.46
CA PRO A 236 3.25 27.45 8.82
C PRO A 236 2.52 28.51 9.65
N GLU A 237 1.79 29.45 9.03
CA GLU A 237 1.05 30.49 9.73
C GLU A 237 -0.47 30.26 9.79
N GLY A 238 -0.97 29.09 9.36
CA GLY A 238 -2.41 28.77 9.43
C GLY A 238 -3.30 29.71 8.61
N ARG A 239 -2.84 30.08 7.41
CA ARG A 239 -3.57 30.94 6.46
C ARG A 239 -4.71 30.21 5.76
N VAL A 240 -4.68 28.88 5.78
CA VAL A 240 -5.72 28.02 5.24
C VAL A 240 -6.81 27.83 6.29
N GLY A 241 -8.01 28.36 6.04
CA GLY A 241 -9.09 28.40 7.02
C GLY A 241 -9.73 27.03 7.28
N ASN A 242 -9.92 26.21 6.24
CA ASN A 242 -10.40 24.84 6.36
C ASN A 242 -9.51 23.85 5.58
N PRO A 243 -8.35 23.46 6.14
CA PRO A 243 -7.40 22.56 5.49
C PRO A 243 -8.02 21.22 5.07
N VAL A 244 -8.83 20.61 5.94
CA VAL A 244 -9.45 19.29 5.67
C VAL A 244 -10.48 19.38 4.55
N GLY A 245 -11.22 20.49 4.46
CA GLY A 245 -12.16 20.73 3.36
C GLY A 245 -11.41 20.85 2.03
N LEU A 246 -10.39 21.72 1.98
CA LEU A 246 -9.58 21.91 0.77
C LEU A 246 -8.96 20.59 0.28
N GLU A 247 -8.44 19.78 1.20
CA GLU A 247 -7.86 18.46 0.88
C GLU A 247 -8.89 17.54 0.21
N ARG A 248 -10.05 17.37 0.85
CA ARG A 248 -11.11 16.46 0.36
C ARG A 248 -11.68 16.91 -0.98
N ASP A 249 -11.93 18.20 -1.13
CA ASP A 249 -12.51 18.76 -2.36
C ASP A 249 -11.59 18.50 -3.55
N LEU A 250 -10.29 18.75 -3.39
CA LEU A 250 -9.30 18.52 -4.45
C LEU A 250 -9.06 17.04 -4.74
N GLU A 251 -9.01 16.19 -3.71
CA GLU A 251 -8.86 14.74 -3.87
C GLU A 251 -10.05 14.10 -4.59
N SER A 252 -11.27 14.56 -4.31
CA SER A 252 -12.50 14.04 -4.92
C SER A 252 -12.65 14.37 -6.41
N THR A 253 -11.85 15.31 -6.93
CA THR A 253 -11.90 15.77 -8.32
C THR A 253 -11.25 14.77 -9.30
N SER A 254 -10.62 13.71 -8.81
CA SER A 254 -9.88 12.74 -9.61
C SER A 254 -10.47 11.33 -9.60
N THR A 255 -10.76 10.78 -10.80
CA THR A 255 -11.29 9.42 -10.98
C THR A 255 -10.22 8.39 -11.36
N ASN A 256 -9.17 8.79 -12.10
CA ASN A 256 -8.18 7.87 -12.69
C ASN A 256 -6.72 8.15 -12.27
N LEU A 257 -6.49 9.15 -11.41
CA LEU A 257 -5.18 9.48 -10.87
C LEU A 257 -5.29 9.48 -9.35
N LYS A 258 -4.39 8.76 -8.66
CA LYS A 258 -4.31 8.79 -7.19
C LYS A 258 -3.80 10.18 -6.77
N VAL A 259 -4.67 11.01 -6.21
CA VAL A 259 -4.32 12.35 -5.73
C VAL A 259 -4.34 12.36 -4.21
N ARG A 260 -3.33 12.97 -3.60
CA ARG A 260 -3.31 13.30 -2.18
C ARG A 260 -2.94 14.76 -2.01
N VAL A 261 -3.74 15.49 -1.25
CA VAL A 261 -3.45 16.87 -0.87
C VAL A 261 -3.16 16.91 0.62
N ILE A 262 -2.06 17.54 1.00
CA ILE A 262 -1.63 17.66 2.38
C ILE A 262 -1.33 19.12 2.67
N VAL A 263 -2.18 19.74 3.47
CA VAL A 263 -1.91 21.01 4.12
C VAL A 263 -1.26 20.71 5.48
N ALA A 264 -0.03 21.18 5.68
CA ALA A 264 0.70 21.01 6.93
C ALA A 264 1.43 22.30 7.35
N PRO A 265 1.73 22.53 8.64
CA PRO A 265 1.54 21.60 9.76
C PRO A 265 0.07 21.35 10.09
N LYS A 266 -0.26 20.11 10.45
CA LYS A 266 -1.53 19.82 11.11
C LYS A 266 -1.48 20.40 12.52
N ALA A 267 -2.58 20.99 12.99
CA ALA A 267 -2.69 21.41 14.38
C ALA A 267 -2.35 20.20 15.28
N GLY A 268 -1.30 20.34 16.08
CA GLY A 268 -0.87 19.33 17.05
C GLY A 268 -1.73 19.36 18.31
#